data_AF-A0AA48GUE3-F1
#
_entry.id   AF-A0AA48GUE3-F1
#
_cell.length_a   1.000
_cell.length_b   1.000
_cell.length_c   1.000
_cell.angle_alpha   90.00
_cell.angle_beta   90.00
_cell.angle_gamma   90.00
#
_symmetry.space_group_name_H-M   'P 1'
#
loop_
_entity.id
_entity.type
_entity.pdbx_description
1 polymer ?
#
loop_
_entity_poly.entity_id
_entity_poly.type
_entity_poly.pdbx_seq_one_letter_code
_entity_poly.pdbx_strand_id
1 'polypeptide(L)'
;MRFHPYLTLAMVPAALVAQSPAATDYNKVLKEQSPAVENLLKDFHPVEALQKAEALLPASLPAFDKSGPAAAMQASLSFSGLTRLYLLNVKAAAMAGEWEKTLDLLLKAQACAKVNYESTKEALSPLQATWTQAIEQANKGIADGADRIAAIKAKPGRNAAEEAEYQAFVAKDRVYNNPKNPAEKNEAAKYLKANLPRFQELEAKALTPQDQQDLAALKQWQTNLVNGPKAIKAIQESIDATKAEYDSCTPKIESFQKSLKDESEEIAKGVAAVKVKGKVVKETSGPKYDEKRLTYFQNVMKTKANYESRTTKLDKLNFLFRLRHNVAGTANESKVNEIIDRVRADQDPFPAEKKAPAKGKKAK
;
A
#
# COMPACT_ATOMS: atom_id res chain seq x y z
N MET A 1 8.88 32.44 39.49
CA MET A 1 8.05 31.23 39.25
C MET A 1 8.80 30.35 38.25
N ARG A 2 9.24 29.16 38.68
CA ARG A 2 9.99 28.20 37.85
C ARG A 2 9.07 27.01 37.58
N PHE A 3 8.71 26.79 36.31
CA PHE A 3 8.09 25.55 35.87
C PHE A 3 9.18 24.52 35.59
N HIS A 4 9.21 23.45 36.38
CA HIS A 4 9.88 22.20 36.03
C HIS A 4 8.81 21.21 35.57
N PRO A 5 8.84 20.69 34.33
CA PRO A 5 8.15 19.46 34.03
C PRO A 5 9.11 18.31 34.33
N TYR A 6 8.91 17.68 35.49
CA TYR A 6 9.37 16.31 35.69
C TYR A 6 8.60 15.42 34.72
N LEU A 7 9.32 14.83 33.77
CA LEU A 7 8.85 13.79 32.88
C LEU A 7 8.71 12.51 33.72
N THR A 8 7.53 12.30 34.32
CA THR A 8 7.22 11.05 35.02
C THR A 8 7.01 9.96 33.99
N LEU A 9 8.03 9.12 33.81
CA LEU A 9 7.99 7.89 33.03
C LEU A 9 7.02 6.93 33.73
N ALA A 10 5.75 6.91 33.32
CA ALA A 10 4.80 5.90 33.76
C ALA A 10 5.18 4.55 33.14
N MET A 11 5.77 3.66 33.94
CA MET A 11 5.86 2.24 33.62
C MET A 11 4.43 1.69 33.52
N VAL A 12 4.00 1.35 32.31
CA VAL A 12 2.77 0.60 32.06
C VAL A 12 3.02 -0.85 32.49
N PRO A 13 2.11 -1.49 33.26
CA PRO A 13 2.26 -2.89 33.63
C PRO A 13 2.21 -3.77 32.38
N ALA A 14 3.15 -4.71 32.28
CA ALA A 14 3.16 -5.77 31.28
C ALA A 14 1.94 -6.69 31.48
N ALA A 15 0.81 -6.34 30.88
CA ALA A 15 -0.25 -7.31 30.62
C ALA A 15 0.22 -8.25 29.51
N LEU A 16 0.00 -9.55 29.68
CA LEU A 16 0.21 -10.57 28.65
C LEU A 16 -0.53 -10.16 27.37
N VAL A 17 0.17 -9.52 26.44
CA VAL A 17 -0.25 -9.45 25.06
C VAL A 17 0.07 -10.81 24.48
N ALA A 18 -0.96 -11.61 24.18
CA ALA A 18 -0.81 -12.65 23.18
C ALA A 18 -0.09 -12.00 21.99
N GLN A 19 1.10 -12.48 21.63
CA GLN A 19 1.78 -12.01 20.42
C GLN A 19 0.84 -12.34 19.27
N SER A 20 0.06 -11.35 18.83
CA SER A 20 -0.66 -11.41 17.57
C SER A 20 0.36 -11.86 16.52
N PRO A 21 0.04 -12.87 15.68
CA PRO A 21 0.94 -13.31 14.64
C PRO A 21 1.44 -12.09 13.88
N ALA A 22 2.74 -12.07 13.56
CA ALA A 22 3.32 -10.98 12.79
C ALA A 22 2.46 -10.70 11.54
N ALA A 23 2.14 -9.44 11.30
CA ALA A 23 1.29 -9.05 10.17
C ALA A 23 1.85 -9.61 8.86
N THR A 24 1.02 -10.27 8.07
CA THR A 24 1.41 -10.83 6.78
C THR A 24 1.89 -9.73 5.83
N ASP A 25 3.09 -9.90 5.27
CA ASP A 25 3.60 -9.07 4.18
C ASP A 25 3.04 -9.58 2.85
N TYR A 26 1.93 -8.98 2.40
CA TYR A 26 1.31 -9.37 1.13
C TYR A 26 2.12 -8.98 -0.10
N ASN A 27 3.09 -8.06 -0.02
CA ASN A 27 3.99 -7.82 -1.14
C ASN A 27 4.95 -8.99 -1.32
N LYS A 28 5.43 -9.56 -0.23
CA LYS A 28 6.23 -10.79 -0.26
C LYS A 28 5.42 -11.95 -0.84
N VAL A 29 4.19 -12.15 -0.35
CA VAL A 29 3.27 -13.18 -0.89
C VAL A 29 3.07 -13.00 -2.39
N LEU A 30 2.78 -11.78 -2.83
CA LEU A 30 2.57 -11.49 -4.24
C LEU A 30 3.82 -11.79 -5.07
N LYS A 31 4.99 -11.34 -4.64
CA LYS A 31 6.27 -11.60 -5.33
C LYS A 31 6.57 -13.09 -5.48
N GLU A 32 6.28 -13.88 -4.45
CA GLU A 32 6.63 -15.30 -4.41
C GLU A 32 5.58 -16.18 -5.12
N GLN A 33 4.31 -15.84 -5.03
CA GLN A 33 3.20 -16.72 -5.46
C GLN A 33 2.52 -16.27 -6.75
N SER A 34 2.58 -14.97 -7.12
CA SER A 34 1.94 -14.49 -8.35
C SER A 34 2.50 -15.13 -9.63
N PRO A 35 3.82 -15.44 -9.77
CA PRO A 35 4.32 -16.03 -11.01
C PRO A 35 3.65 -17.36 -11.35
N ALA A 36 3.32 -18.16 -10.35
CA ALA A 36 2.64 -19.43 -10.56
C ALA A 36 1.19 -19.24 -11.06
N VAL A 37 0.48 -18.24 -10.54
CA VAL A 37 -0.85 -17.87 -11.04
C VAL A 37 -0.75 -17.31 -12.47
N GLU A 38 0.21 -16.43 -12.72
CA GLU A 38 0.40 -15.83 -14.04
C GLU A 38 0.79 -16.85 -15.12
N ASN A 39 1.60 -17.85 -14.78
CA ASN A 39 1.93 -18.94 -15.70
C ASN A 39 0.69 -19.75 -16.06
N LEU A 40 -0.16 -20.10 -15.09
CA LEU A 40 -1.45 -20.76 -15.37
C LEU A 40 -2.33 -19.90 -16.29
N LEU A 41 -2.38 -18.58 -16.09
CA LEU A 41 -3.13 -17.69 -16.98
C LEU A 41 -2.54 -17.64 -18.41
N LYS A 42 -1.21 -17.64 -18.55
CA LYS A 42 -0.52 -17.69 -19.84
C LYS A 42 -0.75 -19.01 -20.57
N ASP A 43 -0.79 -20.11 -19.82
CA ASP A 43 -1.02 -21.46 -20.31
C ASP A 43 -2.52 -21.76 -20.51
N PHE A 44 -3.38 -20.75 -20.38
CA PHE A 44 -4.84 -20.85 -20.54
C PHE A 44 -5.53 -21.80 -19.56
N HIS A 45 -5.05 -21.87 -18.32
CA HIS A 45 -5.64 -22.57 -17.17
C HIS A 45 -6.27 -21.60 -16.15
N PRO A 46 -7.32 -20.82 -16.53
CA PRO A 46 -7.80 -19.75 -15.68
C PRO A 46 -8.61 -20.21 -14.47
N VAL A 47 -9.20 -21.41 -14.49
CA VAL A 47 -9.94 -21.95 -13.35
C VAL A 47 -8.96 -22.35 -12.24
N GLU A 48 -7.89 -23.05 -12.62
CA GLU A 48 -6.80 -23.44 -11.74
C GLU A 48 -6.05 -22.20 -11.23
N ALA A 49 -5.84 -21.20 -12.10
CA ALA A 49 -5.27 -19.92 -11.72
C ALA A 49 -6.14 -19.19 -10.68
N LEU A 50 -7.47 -19.17 -10.88
CA LEU A 50 -8.40 -18.55 -9.94
C LEU A 50 -8.36 -19.24 -8.58
N GLN A 51 -8.46 -20.57 -8.53
CA GLN A 51 -8.38 -21.32 -7.27
C GLN A 51 -7.06 -21.04 -6.53
N LYS A 52 -5.95 -20.99 -7.26
CA LYS A 52 -4.64 -20.68 -6.68
C LYS A 52 -4.55 -19.23 -6.20
N ALA A 53 -5.14 -18.28 -6.93
CA ALA A 53 -5.17 -16.88 -6.54
C ALA A 53 -6.06 -16.65 -5.31
N GLU A 54 -7.19 -17.35 -5.20
CA GLU A 54 -8.13 -17.25 -4.07
C GLU A 54 -7.48 -17.76 -2.78
N ALA A 55 -6.67 -18.82 -2.87
CA ALA A 55 -5.91 -19.36 -1.74
C ALA A 55 -4.88 -18.38 -1.16
N LEU A 56 -4.53 -17.30 -1.87
CA LEU A 56 -3.63 -16.25 -1.38
C LEU A 56 -4.34 -15.15 -0.61
N LEU A 57 -5.67 -15.07 -0.70
CA LEU A 57 -6.46 -14.05 -0.02
C LEU A 57 -6.67 -14.43 1.45
N PRO A 58 -6.62 -13.46 2.37
CA PRO A 58 -7.02 -13.71 3.74
C PRO A 58 -8.53 -13.93 3.84
N ALA A 59 -8.96 -14.73 4.82
CA ALA A 59 -10.38 -15.01 5.05
C ALA A 59 -11.19 -13.74 5.40
N SER A 60 -10.55 -12.77 6.05
CA SER A 60 -11.11 -11.46 6.35
C SER A 60 -10.06 -10.37 6.12
N LEU A 61 -10.51 -9.14 5.87
CA LEU A 61 -9.61 -8.01 5.75
C LEU A 61 -8.81 -7.86 7.07
N PRO A 62 -7.46 -7.83 7.03
CA PRO A 62 -6.65 -7.62 8.22
C PRO A 62 -6.90 -6.24 8.84
N ALA A 63 -6.58 -6.08 10.12
CA ALA A 63 -6.59 -4.76 10.76
C ALA A 63 -5.43 -3.89 10.24
N PHE A 64 -5.67 -2.59 10.06
CA PHE A 64 -4.64 -1.62 9.74
C PHE A 64 -3.96 -1.14 11.02
N ASP A 65 -2.64 -1.30 11.14
CA ASP A 65 -1.89 -0.88 12.32
C ASP A 65 -1.62 0.64 12.29
N LYS A 66 -2.23 1.35 13.24
CA LYS A 66 -2.11 2.82 13.42
C LYS A 66 -1.28 3.20 14.64
N SER A 67 -0.54 2.26 15.25
CA SER A 67 0.21 2.48 16.50
C SER A 67 1.29 3.58 16.41
N GLY A 68 1.72 3.93 15.19
CA GLY A 68 2.55 5.10 14.91
C GLY A 68 2.88 5.23 13.43
N PRO A 69 3.57 6.30 13.00
CA PRO A 69 3.85 6.54 11.57
C PRO A 69 4.60 5.39 10.88
N ALA A 70 5.59 4.79 11.55
CA ALA A 70 6.32 3.66 10.99
C ALA A 70 5.44 2.41 10.80
N ALA A 71 4.60 2.10 11.79
CA ALA A 71 3.65 0.99 11.71
C ALA A 71 2.60 1.22 10.63
N ALA A 72 2.08 2.44 10.52
CA ALA A 72 1.13 2.84 9.49
C ALA A 72 1.71 2.73 8.08
N MET A 73 2.97 3.13 7.87
CA MET A 73 3.65 2.95 6.58
C MET A 73 3.84 1.48 6.23
N GLN A 74 4.22 0.64 7.20
CA GLN A 74 4.34 -0.80 6.98
C GLN A 74 2.99 -1.45 6.67
N ALA A 75 1.94 -1.09 7.41
CA ALA A 75 0.58 -1.54 7.16
C ALA A 75 0.10 -1.10 5.78
N SER A 76 0.41 0.13 5.37
CA SER A 76 0.05 0.66 4.05
C SER A 76 0.67 -0.14 2.92
N LEU A 77 1.96 -0.48 3.02
CA LEU A 77 2.62 -1.34 2.06
C LEU A 77 1.93 -2.72 1.97
N SER A 78 1.66 -3.36 3.11
CA SER A 78 0.95 -4.64 3.14
C SER A 78 -0.44 -4.55 2.51
N PHE A 79 -1.20 -3.47 2.77
CA PHE A 79 -2.52 -3.27 2.17
C PHE A 79 -2.46 -3.03 0.65
N SER A 80 -1.47 -2.30 0.13
CA SER A 80 -1.27 -2.21 -1.32
C SER A 80 -0.91 -3.56 -1.94
N GLY A 81 -0.13 -4.40 -1.23
CA GLY A 81 0.09 -5.79 -1.63
C GLY A 81 -1.21 -6.59 -1.70
N LEU A 82 -2.09 -6.44 -0.71
CA LEU A 82 -3.39 -7.11 -0.66
C LEU A 82 -4.34 -6.62 -1.76
N THR A 83 -4.40 -5.31 -2.03
CA THR A 83 -5.16 -4.74 -3.16
C THR A 83 -4.71 -5.39 -4.48
N ARG A 84 -3.41 -5.54 -4.69
CA ARG A 84 -2.87 -6.18 -5.90
C ARG A 84 -3.17 -7.68 -5.96
N LEU A 85 -3.23 -8.38 -4.82
CA LEU A 85 -3.71 -9.78 -4.77
C LEU A 85 -5.19 -9.89 -5.17
N TYR A 86 -6.05 -8.97 -4.72
CA TYR A 86 -7.43 -8.90 -5.22
C TYR A 86 -7.47 -8.65 -6.73
N LEU A 87 -6.65 -7.73 -7.26
CA LEU A 87 -6.58 -7.47 -8.71
C LEU A 87 -6.05 -8.66 -9.53
N LEU A 88 -5.16 -9.48 -8.95
CA LEU A 88 -4.74 -10.75 -9.55
C LEU A 88 -5.92 -11.74 -9.63
N ASN A 89 -6.72 -11.82 -8.57
CA ASN A 89 -7.95 -12.62 -8.54
C ASN A 89 -8.97 -12.11 -9.55
N VAL A 90 -9.16 -10.79 -9.69
CA VAL A 90 -10.00 -10.17 -10.72
C VAL A 90 -9.59 -10.64 -12.11
N LYS A 91 -8.29 -10.61 -12.42
CA LYS A 91 -7.77 -11.06 -13.72
C LYS A 91 -8.08 -12.55 -13.95
N ALA A 92 -7.85 -13.38 -12.95
CA ALA A 92 -8.12 -14.82 -13.05
C ALA A 92 -9.61 -15.14 -13.20
N ALA A 93 -10.47 -14.49 -12.42
CA ALA A 93 -11.93 -14.64 -12.49
C ALA A 93 -12.47 -14.19 -13.86
N ALA A 94 -11.99 -13.07 -14.39
CA ALA A 94 -12.40 -12.56 -15.69
C ALA A 94 -12.04 -13.54 -16.82
N MET A 95 -10.84 -14.12 -16.77
CA MET A 95 -10.39 -15.14 -17.74
C MET A 95 -11.11 -16.48 -17.55
N ALA A 96 -11.53 -16.81 -16.34
CA ALA A 96 -12.32 -18.00 -16.03
C ALA A 96 -13.80 -17.88 -16.45
N GLY A 97 -14.24 -16.69 -16.89
CA GLY A 97 -15.62 -16.39 -17.24
C GLY A 97 -16.54 -16.15 -16.04
N GLU A 98 -15.98 -16.00 -14.84
CA GLU A 98 -16.69 -15.79 -13.57
C GLU A 98 -16.93 -14.28 -13.36
N TRP A 99 -17.85 -13.69 -14.12
CA TRP A 99 -17.99 -12.22 -14.15
C TRP A 99 -18.55 -11.63 -12.86
N GLU A 100 -19.59 -12.23 -12.27
CA GLU A 100 -20.16 -11.77 -11.01
C GLU A 100 -19.10 -11.77 -9.92
N LYS A 101 -18.28 -12.83 -9.87
CA LYS A 101 -17.12 -12.91 -8.97
C LYS A 101 -16.06 -11.86 -9.31
N THR A 102 -15.81 -11.59 -10.58
CA THR A 102 -14.88 -10.53 -11.00
C THR A 102 -15.31 -9.16 -10.47
N LEU A 103 -16.61 -8.85 -10.54
CA LEU A 103 -17.15 -7.61 -9.97
C LEU A 103 -17.04 -7.59 -8.44
N ASP A 104 -17.39 -8.70 -7.76
CA ASP A 104 -17.23 -8.82 -6.30
C ASP A 104 -15.77 -8.60 -5.86
N LEU A 105 -14.81 -9.22 -6.57
CA LEU A 105 -13.38 -9.05 -6.32
C LEU A 105 -12.88 -7.63 -6.61
N LEU A 106 -13.41 -6.96 -7.64
CA LEU A 106 -13.11 -5.54 -7.91
C LEU A 106 -13.60 -4.63 -6.79
N LEU A 107 -14.81 -4.88 -6.28
CA LEU A 107 -15.37 -4.15 -5.14
C LEU A 107 -14.55 -4.39 -3.87
N LYS A 108 -14.10 -5.62 -3.62
CA LYS A 108 -13.18 -5.95 -2.51
C LYS A 108 -11.81 -5.29 -2.66
N ALA A 109 -11.26 -5.23 -3.87
CA ALA A 109 -10.03 -4.50 -4.15
C ALA A 109 -10.18 -3.01 -3.82
N GLN A 110 -11.26 -2.39 -4.28
CA GLN A 110 -11.56 -0.99 -3.99
C GLN A 110 -11.76 -0.75 -2.49
N ALA A 111 -12.49 -1.62 -1.79
CA ALA A 111 -12.70 -1.50 -0.34
C ALA A 111 -11.37 -1.61 0.43
N CYS A 112 -10.50 -2.55 0.04
CA CYS A 112 -9.15 -2.68 0.60
C CYS A 112 -8.31 -1.41 0.37
N ALA A 113 -8.26 -0.91 -0.87
CA ALA A 113 -7.54 0.32 -1.21
C ALA A 113 -8.10 1.55 -0.48
N LYS A 114 -9.42 1.62 -0.28
CA LYS A 114 -10.08 2.67 0.49
C LYS A 114 -9.62 2.66 1.94
N VAL A 115 -9.65 1.50 2.59
CA VAL A 115 -9.16 1.35 3.99
C VAL A 115 -7.70 1.76 4.09
N ASN A 116 -6.87 1.39 3.10
CA ASN A 116 -5.47 1.81 3.04
C ASN A 116 -5.32 3.34 3.00
N TYR A 117 -6.00 3.99 2.05
CA TYR A 117 -5.97 5.44 1.90
C TYR A 117 -6.46 6.18 3.14
N GLU A 118 -7.65 5.84 3.64
CA GLU A 118 -8.25 6.52 4.79
C GLU A 118 -7.38 6.34 6.05
N SER A 119 -6.88 5.13 6.29
CA SER A 119 -6.05 4.83 7.47
C SER A 119 -4.65 5.46 7.38
N THR A 120 -4.03 5.46 6.20
CA THR A 120 -2.73 6.11 5.97
C THR A 120 -2.86 7.61 6.16
N LYS A 121 -3.89 8.22 5.57
CA LYS A 121 -4.16 9.65 5.75
C LYS A 121 -4.34 9.98 7.22
N GLU A 122 -5.22 9.25 7.93
CA GLU A 122 -5.48 9.46 9.35
C GLU A 122 -4.21 9.37 10.20
N ALA A 123 -3.38 8.35 9.98
CA ALA A 123 -2.18 8.11 10.77
C ALA A 123 -1.05 9.13 10.49
N LEU A 124 -0.92 9.62 9.26
CA LEU A 124 0.19 10.51 8.88
C LEU A 124 -0.15 12.01 8.96
N SER A 125 -1.43 12.38 8.95
CA SER A 125 -1.85 13.79 9.01
C SER A 125 -1.31 14.53 10.26
N PRO A 126 -1.27 13.95 11.47
CA PRO A 126 -0.68 14.61 12.65
C PRO A 126 0.83 14.87 12.50
N LEU A 127 1.55 13.96 11.84
CA LEU A 127 2.98 14.12 11.61
C LEU A 127 3.25 15.25 10.61
N GLN A 128 2.43 15.37 9.57
CA GLN A 128 2.49 16.48 8.62
C GLN A 128 2.27 17.82 9.32
N ALA A 129 1.25 17.91 10.19
CA ALA A 129 0.96 19.10 10.98
C ALA A 129 2.13 19.47 11.92
N THR A 130 2.77 18.47 12.54
CA THR A 130 3.94 18.67 13.40
C THR A 130 5.11 19.31 12.64
N TRP A 131 5.39 18.83 11.42
CA TRP A 131 6.44 19.42 10.59
C TRP A 131 6.11 20.82 10.09
N THR A 132 4.85 21.08 9.73
CA THR A 132 4.39 22.43 9.38
C THR A 132 4.62 23.40 10.54
N GLN A 133 4.20 23.03 11.75
CA GLN A 133 4.42 23.84 12.94
C GLN A 133 5.90 24.02 13.26
N ALA A 134 6.73 22.99 13.08
CA ALA A 134 8.18 23.08 13.30
C ALA A 134 8.87 24.05 12.33
N ILE A 135 8.40 24.14 11.09
CA ILE A 135 8.87 25.12 10.09
C ILE A 135 8.46 26.54 10.50
N GLU A 136 7.20 26.73 10.90
CA GLU A 136 6.69 28.04 11.35
C GLU A 136 7.47 28.53 12.58
N GLN A 137 7.67 27.66 13.57
CA GLN A 137 8.46 27.96 14.76
C GLN A 137 9.92 28.25 14.42
N ALA A 138 10.51 27.53 13.46
CA ALA A 138 11.88 27.77 13.01
C ALA A 138 12.03 29.13 12.32
N ASN A 139 11.11 29.48 11.42
CA ASN A 139 11.10 30.79 10.77
C ASN A 139 10.97 31.92 11.79
N LYS A 140 10.02 31.79 12.72
CA LYS A 140 9.83 32.77 13.80
C LYS A 140 11.05 32.88 14.70
N GLY A 141 11.61 31.76 15.16
CA GLY A 141 12.77 31.75 16.04
C GLY A 141 14.01 32.38 15.42
N ILE A 142 14.24 32.14 14.12
CA ILE A 142 15.35 32.77 13.38
C ILE A 142 15.12 34.28 13.24
N ALA A 143 13.90 34.71 12.96
CA ALA A 143 13.57 36.13 12.84
C ALA A 143 13.69 36.86 14.20
N ASP A 144 13.05 36.34 15.24
CA ASP A 144 13.04 36.93 16.59
C ASP A 144 14.43 36.90 17.24
N GLY A 145 15.24 35.89 16.93
CA GLY A 145 16.57 35.68 17.51
C GLY A 145 17.73 36.29 16.72
N ALA A 146 17.49 36.96 15.59
CA ALA A 146 18.53 37.37 14.65
C ALA A 146 19.63 38.24 15.29
N ASP A 147 19.24 39.29 16.01
CA ASP A 147 20.18 40.21 16.68
C ASP A 147 20.95 39.53 17.80
N ARG A 148 20.27 38.71 18.60
CA ARG A 148 20.89 37.94 19.68
C ARG A 148 21.93 36.97 19.14
N ILE A 149 21.61 36.26 18.06
CA ILE A 149 22.53 35.32 17.40
C ILE A 149 23.72 36.05 16.79
N ALA A 150 23.50 37.21 16.15
CA ALA A 150 24.58 38.04 15.60
C ALA A 150 25.52 38.51 16.72
N ALA A 151 24.97 38.97 17.84
CA ALA A 151 25.73 39.36 19.01
C ALA A 151 26.54 38.19 19.61
N ILE A 152 25.95 36.99 19.68
CA ILE A 152 26.66 35.78 20.14
C ILE A 152 27.83 35.44 19.20
N LYS A 153 27.63 35.48 17.88
CA LYS A 153 28.66 35.17 16.87
C LYS A 153 29.78 36.21 16.82
N ALA A 154 29.51 37.46 17.21
CA ALA A 154 30.51 38.52 17.27
C ALA A 154 31.41 38.46 18.52
N LYS A 155 31.07 37.63 19.53
CA LYS A 155 31.93 37.45 20.70
C LYS A 155 33.25 36.79 20.27
N PRO A 156 34.41 37.32 20.68
CA PRO A 156 35.68 36.63 20.52
C PRO A 156 35.65 35.39 21.43
N GLY A 157 35.26 34.24 20.89
CA GLY A 157 35.27 32.97 21.62
C GLY A 157 36.69 32.58 22.02
N ARG A 158 36.83 31.79 23.08
CA ARG A 158 38.13 31.18 23.43
C ARG A 158 38.58 30.19 22.36
N ASN A 159 39.82 30.29 21.92
CA ASN A 159 40.44 29.23 21.11
C ASN A 159 40.82 28.02 21.99
N ALA A 160 41.29 26.92 21.38
CA ALA A 160 41.61 25.69 22.11
C ALA A 160 42.69 25.87 23.19
N ALA A 161 43.66 26.77 22.97
CA ALA A 161 44.72 27.06 23.94
C ALA A 161 44.18 27.90 25.11
N GLU A 162 43.35 28.91 24.82
CA GLU A 162 42.67 29.75 25.82
C GLU A 162 41.67 28.95 26.66
N GLU A 163 40.99 27.95 26.08
CA GLU A 163 40.13 27.02 26.81
C GLU A 163 40.95 26.12 27.75
N ALA A 164 42.07 25.56 27.28
CA ALA A 164 42.96 24.77 28.13
C ALA A 164 43.56 25.59 29.28
N GLU A 165 43.93 26.85 29.00
CA GLU A 165 44.40 27.82 30.00
C GLU A 165 43.33 28.10 31.07
N TYR A 166 42.07 28.31 30.66
CA TYR A 166 40.95 28.51 31.58
C TYR A 166 40.68 27.29 32.47
N GLN A 167 40.67 26.08 31.90
CA GLN A 167 40.46 24.85 32.68
C GLN A 167 41.60 24.63 33.71
N ALA A 168 42.83 24.99 33.36
CA ALA A 168 43.95 24.96 34.30
C ALA A 168 43.78 25.97 35.46
N PHE A 169 43.22 27.15 35.20
CA PHE A 169 42.86 28.11 36.25
C PHE A 169 41.76 27.55 37.17
N VAL A 170 40.67 27.01 36.63
CA VAL A 170 39.57 26.43 37.42
C VAL A 170 40.05 25.26 38.28
N ALA A 171 40.92 24.41 37.73
CA ALA A 171 41.49 23.29 38.48
C ALA A 171 42.35 23.76 39.66
N LYS A 172 43.17 24.81 39.47
CA LYS A 172 44.01 25.39 40.54
C LYS A 172 43.21 26.22 41.54
N ASP A 173 42.19 26.95 41.11
CA ASP A 173 41.29 27.70 42.00
C ASP A 173 40.57 26.78 43.00
N ARG A 174 40.17 25.57 42.57
CA ARG A 174 39.63 24.54 43.48
C ARG A 174 40.63 24.09 44.54
N VAL A 175 41.92 24.10 44.26
CA VAL A 175 42.98 23.77 45.23
C VAL A 175 43.21 24.95 46.18
N TYR A 176 43.14 26.18 45.68
CA TYR A 176 43.44 27.40 46.44
C TYR A 176 42.26 27.96 47.25
N ASN A 177 41.01 27.56 46.98
CA ASN A 177 39.83 27.93 47.77
C ASN A 177 39.70 27.17 49.11
N ASN A 178 40.61 26.26 49.43
CA ASN A 178 40.67 25.58 50.73
C ASN A 178 42.13 25.39 51.22
N PRO A 179 42.85 26.50 51.51
CA PRO A 179 44.25 26.41 51.95
C PRO A 179 44.33 25.78 53.34
N LYS A 180 45.16 24.76 53.52
CA LYS A 180 45.25 23.97 54.76
C LYS A 180 46.25 24.55 55.76
N ASN A 181 47.12 25.47 55.33
CA ASN A 181 48.11 26.13 56.20
C ASN A 181 48.42 27.59 55.75
N PRO A 182 49.09 28.39 56.59
CA PRO A 182 49.39 29.79 56.28
C PRO A 182 50.31 30.00 55.06
N ALA A 183 51.21 29.06 54.78
CA ALA A 183 52.10 29.12 53.62
C ALA A 183 51.30 28.96 52.31
N GLU A 184 50.40 27.97 52.27
CA GLU A 184 49.47 27.74 51.16
C GLU A 184 48.51 28.92 50.98
N LYS A 185 48.05 29.54 52.06
CA LYS A 185 47.20 30.75 51.98
C LYS A 185 47.93 31.93 51.34
N ASN A 186 49.20 32.12 51.65
CA ASN A 186 50.02 33.18 51.03
C ASN A 186 50.35 32.88 49.56
N GLU A 187 50.58 31.62 49.20
CA GLU A 187 50.82 31.20 47.81
C GLU A 187 49.55 31.32 46.97
N ALA A 188 48.40 30.90 47.51
CA ALA A 188 47.07 31.09 46.92
C ALA A 188 46.80 32.56 46.61
N ALA A 189 47.03 33.46 47.57
CA ALA A 189 46.81 34.89 47.40
C ALA A 189 47.70 35.51 46.33
N LYS A 190 48.97 35.07 46.23
CA LYS A 190 49.90 35.52 45.17
C LYS A 190 49.46 35.01 43.80
N TYR A 191 49.08 33.74 43.70
CA TYR A 191 48.61 33.12 42.46
C TYR A 191 47.33 33.79 41.94
N LEU A 192 46.32 33.94 42.81
CA LEU A 192 45.07 34.62 42.48
C LEU A 192 45.34 36.06 42.04
N LYS A 193 46.12 36.84 42.80
CA LYS A 193 46.40 38.24 42.44
C LYS A 193 47.13 38.38 41.10
N ALA A 194 48.06 37.48 40.78
CA ALA A 194 48.82 37.52 39.53
C ALA A 194 48.00 37.10 38.30
N ASN A 195 47.06 36.16 38.47
CA ASN A 195 46.33 35.56 37.36
C ASN A 195 44.89 36.04 37.22
N LEU A 196 44.35 36.74 38.20
CA LEU A 196 42.97 37.26 38.20
C LEU A 196 42.64 38.08 36.93
N PRO A 197 43.51 38.98 36.44
CA PRO A 197 43.19 39.75 35.22
C PRO A 197 43.03 38.84 34.00
N ARG A 198 43.89 37.81 33.85
CA ARG A 198 43.83 36.85 32.74
C ARG A 198 42.64 35.91 32.87
N PHE A 199 42.33 35.46 34.09
CA PHE A 199 41.14 34.65 34.36
C PHE A 199 39.86 35.41 33.99
N GLN A 200 39.75 36.68 34.41
CA GLN A 200 38.63 37.55 34.06
C GLN A 200 38.52 37.81 32.55
N GLU A 201 39.65 37.97 31.85
CA GLU A 201 39.68 38.10 30.39
C GLU A 201 39.14 36.82 29.70
N LEU A 202 39.59 35.64 30.14
CA LEU A 202 39.17 34.34 29.60
C LEU A 202 37.72 34.00 29.95
N GLU A 203 37.24 34.40 31.12
CA GLU A 203 35.85 34.25 31.52
C GLU A 203 34.92 35.16 30.70
N ALA A 204 35.35 36.40 30.42
CA ALA A 204 34.60 37.34 29.58
C ALA A 204 34.46 36.87 28.11
N LYS A 205 35.37 36.00 27.64
CA LYS A 205 35.32 35.37 26.30
C LYS A 205 34.47 34.10 26.23
N ALA A 206 34.00 33.57 27.36
CA ALA A 206 33.20 32.35 27.38
C ALA A 206 31.78 32.60 26.85
N LEU A 207 31.29 31.66 26.04
CA LEU A 207 29.85 31.59 25.76
C LEU A 207 29.11 31.20 27.03
N THR A 208 28.05 31.92 27.36
CA THR A 208 27.19 31.56 28.49
C THR A 208 26.40 30.29 28.17
N PRO A 209 25.90 29.55 29.17
CA PRO A 209 24.98 28.43 28.92
C PRO A 209 23.77 28.82 28.07
N GLN A 210 23.26 30.04 28.22
CA GLN A 210 22.19 30.58 27.38
C GLN A 210 22.64 30.76 25.93
N ASP A 211 23.85 31.28 25.69
CA ASP A 211 24.37 31.44 24.33
C ASP A 211 24.50 30.08 23.61
N GLN A 212 24.91 29.04 24.34
CA GLN A 212 24.99 27.68 23.80
C GLN A 212 23.60 27.12 23.48
N GLN A 213 22.60 27.38 24.33
CA GLN A 213 21.21 27.00 24.07
C GLN A 213 20.65 27.72 22.83
N ASP A 214 20.89 29.03 22.70
CA ASP A 214 20.43 29.83 21.56
C ASP A 214 21.05 29.33 20.23
N LEU A 215 22.35 29.01 20.24
CA LEU A 215 23.04 28.42 19.07
C LEU A 215 22.54 27.02 18.74
N ALA A 216 22.25 26.19 19.74
CA ALA A 216 21.67 24.86 19.54
C ALA A 216 20.25 24.96 18.95
N ALA A 217 19.42 25.87 19.46
CA ALA A 217 18.09 26.15 18.93
C ALA A 217 18.16 26.64 17.48
N LEU A 218 19.07 27.56 17.16
CA LEU A 218 19.31 27.99 15.77
C LEU A 218 19.66 26.81 14.86
N LYS A 219 20.57 25.94 15.29
CA LYS A 219 20.94 24.74 14.50
C LYS A 219 19.73 23.83 14.28
N GLN A 220 18.90 23.65 15.30
CA GLN A 220 17.68 22.86 15.19
C GLN A 220 16.66 23.51 14.24
N TRP A 221 16.45 24.83 14.33
CA TRP A 221 15.57 25.57 13.42
C TRP A 221 16.04 25.48 11.96
N GLN A 222 17.35 25.67 11.72
CA GLN A 222 17.93 25.49 10.39
C GLN A 222 17.72 24.06 9.87
N THR A 223 17.89 23.06 10.74
CA THR A 223 17.62 21.65 10.40
C THR A 223 16.15 21.45 10.03
N ASN A 224 15.22 22.02 10.79
CA ASN A 224 13.78 21.93 10.52
C ASN A 224 13.40 22.60 9.19
N LEU A 225 14.00 23.74 8.83
CA LEU A 225 13.75 24.40 7.53
C LEU A 225 14.25 23.58 6.34
N VAL A 226 15.33 22.81 6.52
CA VAL A 226 15.87 21.92 5.46
C VAL A 226 15.08 20.62 5.36
N ASN A 227 14.70 20.02 6.48
CA ASN A 227 14.10 18.67 6.52
C ASN A 227 12.57 18.69 6.52
N GLY A 228 11.94 19.70 7.10
CA GLY A 228 10.48 19.80 7.21
C GLY A 228 9.77 19.72 5.86
N PRO A 229 10.14 20.52 4.84
CA PRO A 229 9.52 20.43 3.52
C PRO A 229 9.66 19.04 2.87
N LYS A 230 10.81 18.37 3.08
CA LYS A 230 11.04 17.01 2.58
C LYS A 230 10.14 15.99 3.26
N ALA A 231 10.00 16.10 4.58
CA ALA A 231 9.12 15.22 5.36
C ALA A 231 7.65 15.42 4.99
N ILE A 232 7.19 16.67 4.88
CA ILE A 232 5.82 17.01 4.44
C ILE A 232 5.55 16.43 3.05
N LYS A 233 6.49 16.61 2.11
CA LYS A 233 6.37 16.07 0.75
C LYS A 233 6.30 14.54 0.75
N ALA A 234 7.17 13.85 1.48
CA ALA A 234 7.16 12.39 1.55
C ALA A 234 5.87 11.83 2.15
N ILE A 235 5.32 12.49 3.17
CA ILE A 235 4.01 12.15 3.76
C ILE A 235 2.90 12.32 2.72
N GLN A 236 2.88 13.46 2.02
CA GLN A 236 1.88 13.76 1.01
C GLN A 236 1.94 12.75 -0.16
N GLU A 237 3.13 12.44 -0.66
CA GLU A 237 3.34 11.45 -1.72
C GLU A 237 2.82 10.06 -1.31
N SER A 238 2.97 9.68 -0.05
CA SER A 238 2.46 8.41 0.48
C SER A 238 0.92 8.39 0.52
N ILE A 239 0.30 9.49 0.96
CA ILE A 239 -1.16 9.65 0.97
C ILE A 239 -1.71 9.66 -0.47
N ASP A 240 -1.06 10.38 -1.39
CA ASP A 240 -1.50 10.48 -2.78
C ASP A 240 -1.34 9.14 -3.51
N ALA A 241 -0.29 8.37 -3.23
CA ALA A 241 -0.11 7.04 -3.81
C ALA A 241 -1.23 6.07 -3.43
N THR A 242 -1.63 6.04 -2.15
CA THR A 242 -2.75 5.20 -1.69
C THR A 242 -4.10 5.69 -2.23
N LYS A 243 -4.28 7.01 -2.36
CA LYS A 243 -5.46 7.59 -3.01
C LYS A 243 -5.55 7.20 -4.48
N ALA A 244 -4.45 7.28 -5.23
CA ALA A 244 -4.41 6.91 -6.63
C ALA A 244 -4.74 5.42 -6.83
N GLU A 245 -4.28 4.54 -5.94
CA GLU A 245 -4.64 3.12 -5.95
C GLU A 245 -6.16 2.93 -5.77
N TYR A 246 -6.77 3.60 -4.79
CA TYR A 246 -8.23 3.59 -4.59
C TYR A 246 -9.00 4.13 -5.81
N ASP A 247 -8.63 5.31 -6.30
CA ASP A 247 -9.30 5.96 -7.43
C ASP A 247 -9.19 5.13 -8.72
N SER A 248 -8.10 4.37 -8.90
CA SER A 248 -7.90 3.51 -10.07
C SER A 248 -8.89 2.35 -10.18
N CYS A 249 -9.56 1.97 -9.08
CA CYS A 249 -10.54 0.89 -9.07
C CYS A 249 -11.90 1.33 -9.63
N THR A 250 -12.29 2.59 -9.42
CA THR A 250 -13.59 3.14 -9.85
C THR A 250 -13.85 2.98 -11.35
N PRO A 251 -12.99 3.45 -12.28
CA PRO A 251 -13.26 3.31 -13.70
C PRO A 251 -13.27 1.85 -14.16
N LYS A 252 -12.54 0.96 -13.47
CA LYS A 252 -12.56 -0.50 -13.76
C LYS A 252 -13.92 -1.09 -13.38
N ILE A 253 -14.46 -0.74 -12.22
CA ILE A 253 -15.78 -1.19 -11.75
C ILE A 253 -16.87 -0.71 -12.71
N GLU A 254 -16.88 0.58 -13.07
CA GLU A 254 -17.88 1.16 -13.98
C GLU A 254 -17.83 0.50 -15.36
N SER A 255 -16.63 0.34 -15.93
CA SER A 255 -16.45 -0.35 -17.21
C SER A 255 -16.95 -1.79 -17.15
N PHE A 256 -16.67 -2.49 -16.06
CA PHE A 256 -17.05 -3.90 -15.92
C PHE A 256 -18.55 -4.09 -15.70
N GLN A 257 -19.18 -3.22 -14.90
CA GLN A 257 -20.64 -3.18 -14.73
C GLN A 257 -21.35 -2.89 -16.06
N LYS A 258 -20.80 -1.98 -16.87
CA LYS A 258 -21.31 -1.73 -18.23
C LYS A 258 -21.22 -2.99 -19.10
N SER A 259 -20.06 -3.66 -19.12
CA SER A 259 -19.89 -4.91 -19.89
C SER A 259 -20.85 -6.01 -19.46
N LEU A 260 -21.02 -6.20 -18.14
CA LEU A 260 -22.00 -7.14 -17.58
C LEU A 260 -23.43 -6.83 -18.04
N LYS A 261 -23.80 -5.55 -18.01
CA LYS A 261 -25.13 -5.11 -18.48
C LYS A 261 -25.30 -5.37 -19.98
N ASP A 262 -24.34 -4.94 -20.81
CA ASP A 262 -24.39 -5.12 -22.26
C ASP A 262 -24.49 -6.61 -22.64
N GLU A 263 -23.72 -7.48 -21.97
CA GLU A 263 -23.78 -8.94 -22.17
C GLU A 263 -25.13 -9.53 -21.72
N SER A 264 -25.65 -9.10 -20.56
CA SER A 264 -26.97 -9.55 -20.09
C SER A 264 -28.09 -9.20 -21.08
N GLU A 265 -28.02 -8.01 -21.70
CA GLU A 265 -28.96 -7.56 -22.72
C GLU A 265 -28.80 -8.36 -24.03
N GLU A 266 -27.56 -8.67 -24.44
CA GLU A 266 -27.29 -9.50 -25.61
C GLU A 266 -27.86 -10.91 -25.43
N ILE A 267 -27.60 -11.54 -24.28
CA ILE A 267 -28.16 -12.86 -23.95
C ILE A 267 -29.68 -12.78 -23.96
N ALA A 268 -30.28 -11.76 -23.35
CA ALA A 268 -31.74 -11.60 -23.34
C ALA A 268 -32.34 -11.46 -24.75
N LYS A 269 -31.71 -10.66 -25.62
CA LYS A 269 -32.12 -10.51 -27.03
C LYS A 269 -31.97 -11.82 -27.80
N GLY A 270 -30.85 -12.51 -27.62
CA GLY A 270 -30.57 -13.81 -28.22
C GLY A 270 -31.59 -14.87 -27.81
N VAL A 271 -31.87 -14.96 -26.50
CA VAL A 271 -32.89 -15.83 -25.92
C VAL A 271 -34.29 -15.52 -26.44
N ALA A 272 -34.65 -14.25 -26.58
CA ALA A 272 -35.95 -13.83 -27.14
C ALA A 272 -36.09 -14.18 -28.62
N ALA A 273 -34.99 -14.24 -29.37
CA ALA A 273 -34.97 -14.63 -30.78
C ALA A 273 -35.06 -16.16 -30.99
N VAL A 274 -34.81 -16.97 -29.96
CA VAL A 274 -34.94 -18.44 -30.04
C VAL A 274 -36.41 -18.85 -30.17
N LYS A 275 -36.74 -19.53 -31.27
CA LYS A 275 -38.03 -20.21 -31.44
C LYS A 275 -37.93 -21.65 -30.95
N VAL A 276 -38.68 -22.01 -29.92
CA VAL A 276 -38.84 -23.42 -29.49
C VAL A 276 -40.12 -23.96 -30.11
N LYS A 277 -40.02 -25.01 -30.95
CA LYS A 277 -41.16 -25.60 -31.68
C LYS A 277 -42.01 -24.58 -32.46
N GLY A 278 -41.37 -23.58 -33.08
CA GLY A 278 -42.03 -22.58 -33.91
C GLY A 278 -42.75 -21.43 -33.17
N LYS A 279 -42.74 -21.40 -31.83
CA LYS A 279 -43.34 -20.32 -31.03
C LYS A 279 -42.28 -19.52 -30.27
N VAL A 280 -42.45 -18.20 -30.24
CA VAL A 280 -41.67 -17.30 -29.37
C VAL A 280 -42.28 -17.41 -27.98
N VAL A 281 -41.47 -17.83 -27.00
CA VAL A 281 -41.91 -17.93 -25.59
C VAL A 281 -41.49 -16.63 -24.89
N LYS A 282 -42.40 -15.99 -24.14
CA LYS A 282 -42.19 -14.65 -23.54
C LYS A 282 -41.57 -14.63 -22.13
N GLU A 283 -41.35 -15.79 -21.52
CA GLU A 283 -40.83 -15.87 -20.14
C GLU A 283 -39.38 -15.38 -20.01
N THR A 284 -39.12 -14.61 -18.94
CA THR A 284 -37.86 -13.92 -18.61
C THR A 284 -37.10 -14.57 -17.44
N SER A 285 -37.63 -15.64 -16.83
CA SER A 285 -36.99 -16.44 -15.76
C SER A 285 -37.63 -17.83 -15.64
N GLY A 286 -36.94 -18.77 -14.97
CA GLY A 286 -37.42 -20.13 -14.69
C GLY A 286 -36.90 -21.21 -15.66
N PRO A 287 -37.27 -22.50 -15.46
CA PRO A 287 -36.66 -23.63 -16.19
C PRO A 287 -36.75 -23.54 -17.72
N LYS A 288 -37.81 -22.93 -18.24
CA LYS A 288 -38.00 -22.68 -19.67
C LYS A 288 -37.13 -21.54 -20.20
N TYR A 289 -36.76 -20.58 -19.36
CA TYR A 289 -35.79 -19.54 -19.71
C TYR A 289 -34.37 -20.13 -19.81
N ASP A 290 -34.03 -21.06 -18.92
CA ASP A 290 -32.77 -21.80 -18.95
C ASP A 290 -32.66 -22.67 -20.22
N GLU A 291 -33.75 -23.31 -20.65
CA GLU A 291 -33.81 -24.08 -21.91
C GLU A 291 -33.61 -23.20 -23.16
N LYS A 292 -34.07 -21.94 -23.15
CA LYS A 292 -33.80 -21.00 -24.24
C LYS A 292 -32.37 -20.47 -24.22
N ARG A 293 -31.84 -20.16 -23.03
CA ARG A 293 -30.42 -19.82 -22.86
C ARG A 293 -29.59 -20.93 -23.47
N LEU A 294 -29.90 -22.18 -23.12
CA LEU A 294 -29.26 -23.35 -23.71
C LEU A 294 -29.36 -23.40 -25.24
N THR A 295 -30.54 -23.16 -25.80
CA THR A 295 -30.74 -23.20 -27.26
C THR A 295 -30.03 -22.05 -27.97
N TYR A 296 -30.04 -20.84 -27.40
CA TYR A 296 -29.25 -19.70 -27.87
C TYR A 296 -27.76 -20.07 -27.87
N PHE A 297 -27.25 -20.64 -26.77
CA PHE A 297 -25.86 -21.09 -26.70
C PHE A 297 -25.54 -22.17 -27.73
N GLN A 298 -26.41 -23.16 -27.94
CA GLN A 298 -26.22 -24.14 -29.01
C GLN A 298 -26.22 -23.50 -30.40
N ASN A 299 -27.04 -22.49 -30.65
CA ASN A 299 -27.05 -21.76 -31.94
C ASN A 299 -25.79 -20.91 -32.12
N VAL A 300 -25.33 -20.26 -31.04
CA VAL A 300 -24.09 -19.50 -31.01
C VAL A 300 -22.89 -20.41 -31.30
N MET A 301 -22.86 -21.60 -30.70
CA MET A 301 -21.82 -22.61 -30.91
C MET A 301 -21.88 -23.29 -32.27
N LYS A 302 -23.07 -23.48 -32.85
CA LYS A 302 -23.22 -24.05 -34.22
C LYS A 302 -22.80 -23.08 -35.31
N THR A 303 -22.79 -21.78 -35.03
CA THR A 303 -22.44 -20.77 -36.01
C THR A 303 -20.93 -20.53 -35.94
N LYS A 304 -20.18 -21.24 -36.79
CA LYS A 304 -18.70 -21.13 -36.88
C LYS A 304 -18.21 -19.67 -36.92
N ALA A 305 -18.96 -18.79 -37.59
CA ALA A 305 -18.66 -17.37 -37.70
C ALA A 305 -18.59 -16.61 -36.35
N ASN A 306 -19.35 -17.01 -35.33
CA ASN A 306 -19.30 -16.37 -33.99
C ASN A 306 -18.01 -16.69 -33.23
N TYR A 307 -17.39 -17.82 -33.57
CA TYR A 307 -16.12 -18.25 -33.03
C TYR A 307 -14.94 -17.74 -33.88
N GLU A 308 -15.09 -17.75 -35.21
CA GLU A 308 -14.07 -17.29 -36.17
C GLU A 308 -13.87 -15.76 -36.18
N SER A 309 -14.88 -14.98 -35.77
CA SER A 309 -14.74 -13.53 -35.62
C SER A 309 -13.77 -13.11 -34.50
N ARG A 310 -13.36 -14.06 -33.65
CA ARG A 310 -12.40 -13.85 -32.56
C ARG A 310 -11.00 -14.10 -33.09
N THR A 311 -10.13 -13.10 -33.03
CA THR A 311 -8.83 -13.12 -33.72
C THR A 311 -7.76 -13.88 -32.94
N THR A 312 -7.77 -13.81 -31.61
CA THR A 312 -6.75 -14.47 -30.77
C THR A 312 -7.26 -15.76 -30.12
N LYS A 313 -6.33 -16.68 -29.82
CA LYS A 313 -6.61 -17.89 -29.02
C LYS A 313 -7.20 -17.52 -27.65
N LEU A 314 -6.71 -16.44 -27.05
CA LEU A 314 -7.22 -15.92 -25.78
C LEU A 314 -8.67 -15.45 -25.89
N ASP A 315 -9.04 -14.69 -26.92
CA ASP A 315 -10.42 -14.21 -27.10
C ASP A 315 -11.40 -15.36 -27.32
N LYS A 316 -10.97 -16.36 -28.10
CA LYS A 316 -11.72 -17.60 -28.33
C LYS A 316 -11.96 -18.35 -27.03
N LEU A 317 -10.91 -18.54 -26.22
CA LEU A 317 -11.01 -19.24 -24.94
C LEU A 317 -11.82 -18.45 -23.91
N ASN A 318 -11.62 -17.15 -23.78
CA ASN A 318 -12.43 -16.29 -22.90
C ASN A 318 -13.91 -16.42 -23.23
N PHE A 319 -14.27 -16.38 -24.50
CA PHE A 319 -15.65 -16.60 -24.93
C PHE A 319 -16.18 -17.98 -24.52
N LEU A 320 -15.40 -19.05 -24.74
CA LEU A 320 -15.80 -20.40 -24.34
C LEU A 320 -15.93 -20.56 -22.82
N PHE A 321 -15.06 -19.93 -22.03
CA PHE A 321 -15.17 -19.94 -20.57
C PHE A 321 -16.44 -19.23 -20.08
N ARG A 322 -16.80 -18.10 -20.70
CA ARG A 322 -18.08 -17.41 -20.44
C ARG A 322 -19.28 -18.29 -20.80
N LEU A 323 -19.20 -18.98 -21.94
CA LEU A 323 -20.23 -19.92 -22.34
C LEU A 323 -20.36 -21.07 -21.33
N ARG A 324 -19.23 -21.62 -20.87
CA ARG A 324 -19.20 -22.68 -19.86
C ARG A 324 -19.90 -22.24 -18.59
N HIS A 325 -19.58 -21.05 -18.07
CA HIS A 325 -20.20 -20.50 -16.87
C HIS A 325 -21.73 -20.44 -16.99
N ASN A 326 -22.24 -19.98 -18.13
CA ASN A 326 -23.67 -19.88 -18.39
C ASN A 326 -24.40 -21.23 -18.52
N VAL A 327 -23.68 -22.33 -18.74
CA VAL A 327 -24.25 -23.69 -18.85
C VAL A 327 -23.75 -24.64 -17.75
N ALA A 328 -23.12 -24.11 -16.71
CA ALA A 328 -22.57 -24.88 -15.61
C ALA A 328 -23.66 -25.72 -14.92
N GLY A 329 -23.32 -26.96 -14.54
CA GLY A 329 -24.26 -27.91 -13.94
C GLY A 329 -25.26 -28.53 -14.92
N THR A 330 -25.17 -28.22 -16.22
CA THR A 330 -26.01 -28.83 -17.26
C THR A 330 -25.25 -29.91 -18.04
N ALA A 331 -26.00 -30.78 -18.74
CA ALA A 331 -25.41 -31.78 -19.64
C ALA A 331 -24.54 -31.21 -20.78
N ASN A 332 -24.56 -29.88 -20.99
CA ASN A 332 -23.81 -29.22 -22.05
C ASN A 332 -22.49 -28.62 -21.57
N GLU A 333 -22.26 -28.53 -20.27
CA GLU A 333 -20.97 -28.12 -19.71
C GLU A 333 -19.82 -28.99 -20.24
N SER A 334 -20.01 -30.31 -20.25
CA SER A 334 -19.02 -31.26 -20.78
C SER A 334 -18.68 -31.03 -22.25
N LYS A 335 -19.64 -30.56 -23.06
CA LYS A 335 -19.40 -30.27 -24.48
C LYS A 335 -18.58 -29.00 -24.65
N VAL A 336 -18.87 -27.97 -23.85
CA VAL A 336 -18.08 -26.73 -23.87
C VAL A 336 -16.65 -27.01 -23.38
N ASN A 337 -16.48 -27.86 -22.37
CA ASN A 337 -15.15 -28.30 -21.92
C ASN A 337 -14.36 -29.04 -23.00
N GLU A 338 -14.98 -29.97 -23.74
CA GLU A 338 -14.30 -30.65 -24.86
C GLU A 338 -13.82 -29.63 -25.92
N ILE A 339 -14.64 -28.61 -26.20
CA ILE A 339 -14.29 -27.57 -27.17
C ILE A 339 -13.14 -26.71 -26.64
N ILE A 340 -13.16 -26.33 -25.36
CA ILE A 340 -12.05 -25.63 -24.71
C ILE A 340 -10.75 -26.43 -24.84
N ASP A 341 -10.78 -27.73 -24.57
CA ASP A 341 -9.59 -28.59 -24.62
C ASP A 341 -9.04 -28.73 -26.05
N ARG A 342 -9.92 -28.85 -27.05
CA ARG A 342 -9.51 -28.80 -28.47
C ARG A 342 -8.82 -27.50 -28.82
N VAL A 343 -9.37 -26.36 -28.41
CA VAL A 343 -8.78 -25.05 -28.67
C VAL A 343 -7.44 -24.88 -27.95
N ARG A 344 -7.32 -25.37 -26.72
CA ARG A 344 -6.05 -25.40 -25.99
C ARG A 344 -5.00 -26.23 -26.74
N ALA A 345 -5.39 -27.37 -27.30
CA ALA A 345 -4.54 -28.26 -28.09
C ALA A 345 -4.32 -27.82 -29.56
N ASP A 346 -4.75 -26.60 -29.93
CA ASP A 346 -4.70 -26.07 -31.30
C ASP A 346 -5.38 -26.99 -32.35
N GLN A 347 -6.43 -27.69 -31.92
CA GLN A 347 -7.28 -28.53 -32.74
C GLN A 347 -8.54 -27.78 -33.21
N ASP A 348 -9.19 -28.31 -34.26
CA ASP A 348 -10.48 -27.79 -34.71
C ASP A 348 -11.53 -27.92 -33.58
N PRO A 349 -12.10 -26.81 -33.08
CA PRO A 349 -13.14 -26.83 -32.04
C PRO A 349 -14.45 -27.46 -32.51
N PHE A 350 -14.70 -27.52 -33.82
CA PHE A 350 -15.94 -28.04 -34.39
C PHE A 350 -15.65 -29.10 -35.45
N PRO A 351 -15.06 -30.26 -35.06
CA PRO A 351 -14.78 -31.32 -36.00
C PRO A 351 -16.08 -31.79 -36.66
N ALA A 352 -16.02 -32.07 -37.97
CA ALA A 352 -17.16 -32.60 -38.69
C ALA A 352 -17.69 -33.88 -38.00
N GLU A 353 -19.00 -33.95 -37.76
CA GLU A 353 -19.62 -35.15 -37.19
C GLU A 353 -19.23 -36.37 -38.03
N LYS A 354 -18.62 -37.38 -37.38
CA LYS A 354 -18.38 -38.68 -38.02
C LYS A 354 -19.75 -39.23 -38.42
N LYS A 355 -20.07 -39.20 -39.72
CA LYS A 355 -21.29 -39.81 -40.25
C LYS A 355 -21.35 -41.26 -39.77
N ALA A 356 -22.40 -41.60 -39.03
CA ALA A 356 -22.64 -42.97 -38.61
C ALA A 356 -22.65 -43.88 -39.86
N PRO A 357 -22.06 -45.08 -39.79
CA PRO A 357 -22.06 -46.00 -40.91
C PRO A 357 -23.51 -46.27 -41.32
N ALA A 358 -23.82 -46.05 -42.60
CA ALA A 358 -25.15 -46.25 -43.14
C ALA A 358 -25.62 -47.67 -42.78
N LYS A 359 -26.69 -47.77 -41.98
CA LYS A 359 -27.34 -49.06 -41.70
C LYS A 359 -27.67 -49.69 -43.05
N GLY A 360 -26.97 -50.78 -43.36
CA GLY A 360 -27.13 -51.51 -44.61
C GLY A 360 -28.60 -51.80 -44.86
N LYS A 361 -29.09 -51.42 -46.03
CA LYS A 361 -30.37 -51.91 -46.56
C LYS A 361 -30.29 -53.43 -46.56
N LYS A 362 -31.11 -54.09 -45.73
CA LYS A 362 -31.38 -55.52 -45.90
C LYS A 362 -31.99 -55.69 -47.30
N ALA A 363 -31.27 -56.40 -48.16
CA ALA A 363 -31.81 -56.90 -49.42
C ALA A 363 -33.00 -57.81 -49.10
N LYS A 364 -34.08 -57.64 -49.88
CA LYS A 364 -35.30 -58.44 -49.81
C LYS A 364 -35.04 -59.87 -50.25
#